data_AF-A0A0D7A5S7-F1
#
_entry.id   AF-A0A0D7A5S7-F1
#
_cell.length_a   1.000
_cell.length_b   1.000
_cell.length_c   1.000
_cell.angle_alpha   90.00
_cell.angle_beta   90.00
_cell.angle_gamma   90.00
#
_symmetry.space_group_name_H-M   'P 1'
#
loop_
_entity.id
_entity.type
_entity.pdbx_description
1 polymer ?
#
loop_
_entity_poly.entity_id
_entity_poly.type
_entity_poly.pdbx_seq_one_letter_code
_entity_poly.pdbx_strand_id
1 'polypeptide(L)' 'MEASELARWTRFAAKGGIGSCTATCDCVAQSADDLMFLKGDVITVLMQSDAPNTYLGYCEGVVGRFSGDNVHFHAKL' A
#
# COMPACT_ATOMS: atom_id res chain seq x y z
N MET A 1 4.39 11.25 -7.99
CA MET A 1 4.63 11.62 -6.57
C MET A 1 5.97 12.34 -6.46
N GLU A 2 6.05 13.47 -5.74
CA GLU A 2 7.30 14.23 -5.55
C GLU A 2 8.27 13.50 -4.60
N ALA A 3 9.58 13.68 -4.79
CA ALA A 3 10.60 12.97 -4.00
C ALA A 3 10.52 13.24 -2.48
N SER A 4 10.16 14.47 -2.09
CA SER A 4 9.97 14.86 -0.69
C SER A 4 8.77 14.15 -0.05
N GLU A 5 7.71 13.94 -0.82
CA GLU A 5 6.51 13.22 -0.39
C GLU A 5 6.79 11.72 -0.28
N LEU A 6 7.48 11.14 -1.25
CA LEU A 6 7.91 9.75 -1.20
C LEU A 6 8.74 9.46 0.05
N ALA A 7 9.73 10.31 0.35
CA ALA A 7 10.55 10.17 1.56
C ALA A 7 9.74 10.26 2.85
N ARG A 8 8.71 11.10 2.89
CA ARG A 8 7.77 11.20 4.02
C ARG A 8 6.99 9.89 4.19
N TRP A 9 6.47 9.34 3.11
CA TRP A 9 5.71 8.08 3.13
C TRP A 9 6.56 6.89 3.54
N THR A 10 7.77 6.75 3.00
CA THR A 10 8.69 5.66 3.39
C THR A 10 9.02 5.72 4.88
N ARG A 11 9.26 6.91 5.44
CA ARG A 11 9.49 7.07 6.89
C ARG A 11 8.26 6.74 7.73
N PHE A 12 7.06 7.04 7.23
CA PHE A 12 5.82 6.69 7.91
C PHE A 12 5.55 5.18 7.87
N ALA A 13 5.83 4.54 6.74
CA ALA A 13 5.76 3.09 6.59
C ALA A 13 6.66 2.36 7.58
N ALA A 14 7.89 2.84 7.79
CA ALA A 14 8.83 2.29 8.77
C ALA A 14 8.31 2.33 10.22
N LYS A 15 7.28 3.14 10.51
CA LYS A 15 6.60 3.20 11.81
C LYS A 15 5.33 2.34 11.88
N GLY A 16 5.00 1.62 10.82
CA GLY A 16 3.80 0.78 10.72
C GLY A 16 2.59 1.44 10.06
N GLY A 17 2.73 2.68 9.56
CA GLY A 17 1.63 3.38 8.87
C GLY A 17 0.38 3.53 9.74
N ILE A 18 -0.80 3.37 9.12
CA ILE A 18 -2.10 3.29 9.82
C ILE A 18 -2.55 1.85 10.07
N GLY A 19 -1.83 0.87 9.53
CA GLY A 19 -2.17 -0.54 9.64
C GLY A 19 -1.40 -1.39 8.63
N SER A 20 -1.73 -2.68 8.56
CA SER A 20 -1.14 -3.61 7.60
C SER A 20 -2.17 -4.59 7.06
N CYS A 21 -1.86 -5.15 5.90
CA CYS A 21 -2.63 -6.19 5.25
C CYS A 21 -1.70 -7.19 4.56
N THR A 22 -2.24 -8.37 4.26
CA THR A 22 -1.55 -9.39 3.45
C THR A 22 -2.21 -9.52 2.09
N ALA A 23 -1.42 -9.50 1.02
CA ALA A 23 -1.90 -9.73 -0.33
C ALA A 23 -2.50 -11.13 -0.51
N THR A 24 -3.69 -11.21 -1.10
CA THR A 24 -4.40 -12.48 -1.35
C THR A 24 -4.17 -13.04 -2.75
N CYS A 25 -3.68 -12.20 -3.67
CA CYS A 25 -3.33 -12.51 -5.05
C CYS A 25 -2.10 -11.69 -5.49
N ASP A 26 -1.52 -12.08 -6.63
CA ASP A 26 -0.49 -11.27 -7.29
C ASP A 26 -1.15 -10.06 -7.96
N CYS A 27 -0.55 -8.88 -7.78
CA CYS A 27 -1.04 -7.64 -8.37
C CYS A 27 0.08 -6.98 -9.19
N VAL A 28 -0.14 -6.93 -10.51
CA VAL A 28 0.76 -6.26 -11.45
C VAL A 28 0.33 -4.81 -11.58
N ALA A 29 1.26 -3.87 -11.34
CA ALA A 29 1.02 -2.45 -11.53
C ALA A 29 0.67 -2.13 -12.99
N GLN A 30 -0.43 -1.39 -13.20
CA GLN A 30 -0.88 -0.96 -14.53
C GLN A 30 -0.38 0.45 -14.87
N SER A 31 -0.02 1.23 -13.86
CA SER A 31 0.52 2.57 -13.96
C SER A 31 1.65 2.79 -12.95
N ALA A 32 2.41 3.88 -13.11
CA ALA A 32 3.51 4.23 -12.22
C ALA A 32 3.06 4.57 -10.78
N ASP A 33 1.77 4.83 -10.57
CA ASP A 33 1.20 5.13 -9.26
C ASP A 33 0.62 3.89 -8.57
N ASP A 34 0.61 2.71 -9.22
CA ASP A 34 0.06 1.48 -8.66
C ASP A 34 1.15 0.70 -7.90
N LEU A 35 0.75 0.10 -6.77
CA LEU A 35 1.62 -0.76 -5.98
C LEU A 35 1.61 -2.16 -6.58
N MET A 36 2.77 -2.63 -7.00
CA MET A 36 3.01 -4.03 -7.31
C MET A 36 3.28 -4.81 -6.03
N PHE A 37 2.72 -6.01 -5.95
CA PHE A 37 2.95 -6.95 -4.84
C PHE A 37 2.59 -8.37 -5.29
N LEU A 38 3.16 -9.35 -4.61
CA LEU A 38 2.86 -10.77 -4.80
C LEU A 38 1.96 -11.28 -3.69
N LYS A 39 1.24 -12.37 -3.96
CA LYS A 39 0.44 -13.05 -2.95
C LYS A 39 1.30 -13.41 -1.74
N GLY A 40 0.82 -13.06 -0.56
CA GLY A 40 1.50 -13.30 0.71
C GLY A 40 2.36 -12.13 1.19
N ASP A 41 2.62 -11.13 0.34
CA ASP A 41 3.34 -9.93 0.76
C ASP A 41 2.58 -9.18 1.84
N VAL A 42 3.33 -8.62 2.78
CA VAL A 42 2.79 -7.74 3.82
C VAL A 42 2.92 -6.30 3.35
N ILE A 43 1.78 -5.64 3.19
CA ILE A 43 1.70 -4.25 2.75
C ILE A 43 1.42 -3.39 3.98
N THR A 44 2.23 -2.35 4.19
CA THR A 44 1.94 -1.32 5.19
C THR A 44 0.97 -0.31 4.60
N VAL A 45 -0.19 -0.13 5.23
CA VAL A 45 -1.22 0.82 4.78
C VAL A 45 -0.85 2.21 5.29
N LEU A 46 -0.83 3.20 4.40
CA LEU A 46 -0.39 4.57 4.70
C LEU A 46 -1.54 5.57 4.73
N MET A 47 -2.53 5.39 3.86
CA MET A 47 -3.69 6.28 3.73
C MET A 47 -4.83 5.53 3.05
N GLN A 48 -6.07 5.82 3.47
CA GLN A 48 -7.27 5.48 2.70
C GLN A 48 -7.61 6.64 1.76
N SER A 49 -7.78 6.33 0.47
CA SER A 49 -8.18 7.32 -0.53
C SER A 49 -9.66 7.66 -0.41
N ASP A 50 -10.08 8.80 -0.97
CA ASP A 50 -11.50 9.13 -1.13
C ASP A 50 -12.22 8.18 -2.10
N ALA A 51 -11.46 7.52 -2.99
CA ALA A 51 -11.98 6.50 -3.87
C ALA A 51 -12.32 5.23 -3.07
N PRO A 52 -13.50 4.63 -3.30
CA PRO A 52 -13.94 3.46 -2.56
C PRO A 52 -12.94 2.31 -2.72
N ASN A 53 -12.64 1.68 -1.58
CA ASN A 53 -11.75 0.53 -1.49
C ASN A 53 -10.33 0.72 -2.08
N THR A 54 -9.86 1.98 -2.17
CA THR A 54 -8.53 2.29 -2.68
C THR A 54 -7.65 2.84 -1.55
N TYR A 55 -6.41 2.37 -1.48
CA TYR A 55 -5.47 2.71 -0.42
C TYR A 55 -4.11 3.07 -0.99
N LEU A 56 -3.33 3.87 -0.24
CA LEU A 56 -1.91 4.03 -0.47
C LEU A 56 -1.16 3.04 0.44
N GLY A 57 -0.26 2.26 -0.15
CA GLY A 57 0.50 1.24 0.55
C GLY A 57 2.01 1.37 0.32
N TYR A 58 2.75 0.69 1.18
CA TYR A 58 4.19 0.49 1.05
C TYR A 58 4.51 -1.01 1.07
N CYS A 59 5.23 -1.46 0.04
CA CYS A 59 5.72 -2.83 -0.10
C CYS A 59 7.09 -2.80 -0.77
N GLU A 60 8.07 -3.52 -0.21
CA GLU A 60 9.42 -3.69 -0.79
C GLU A 60 10.13 -2.40 -1.26
N GLY A 61 9.96 -1.28 -0.54
CA GLY A 61 10.59 -0.01 -0.92
C GLY A 61 9.76 0.86 -1.88
N VAL A 62 8.66 0.35 -2.40
CA VAL A 62 7.76 1.06 -3.32
C VAL A 62 6.55 1.61 -2.56
N VAL A 63 6.17 2.85 -2.87
CA VAL A 63 4.91 3.45 -2.43
C VAL A 63 3.99 3.55 -3.63
N GLY A 64 2.76 3.06 -3.49
CA GLY A 64 1.79 3.05 -4.58
C GLY A 64 0.38 2.76 -4.10
N ARG A 65 -0.59 2.85 -5.01
CA ARG A 65 -2.00 2.59 -4.72
C ARG A 65 -2.35 1.13 -4.91
N PHE A 66 -3.25 0.60 -4.11
CA PHE A 66 -3.78 -0.75 -4.27
C PHE A 66 -5.27 -0.82 -3.92
N SER A 67 -5.95 -1.86 -4.43
CA SER A 67 -7.35 -2.17 -4.09
C SER A 67 -7.42 -3.03 -2.83
N GLY A 68 -8.35 -2.70 -1.93
CA GLY A 68 -8.67 -3.51 -0.76
C GLY A 68 -9.20 -4.91 -1.12
N ASP A 69 -9.71 -5.12 -2.33
CA ASP A 69 -10.22 -6.42 -2.79
C ASP A 69 -9.11 -7.47 -2.95
N ASN A 70 -7.86 -7.01 -3.13
CA ASN A 70 -6.70 -7.86 -3.39
C ASN A 70 -5.91 -8.18 -2.11
N VAL A 71 -6.42 -7.79 -0.94
CA VAL A 71 -5.71 -7.93 0.35
C VAL A 71 -6.64 -8.38 1.47
N HIS A 72 -6.04 -8.86 2.55
CA HIS A 72 -6.70 -9.13 3.82
C HIS A 72 -6.13 -8.23 4.91
N PHE A 73 -6.94 -7.32 5.46
CA PHE A 73 -6.51 -6.41 6.53
C PHE A 73 -6.41 -7.12 7.87
N HIS A 74 -5.32 -6.86 8.62
CA HIS A 74 -5.08 -7.52 9.91
C HIS A 74 -5.84 -6.86 11.08
N ALA A 75 -6.32 -5.64 10.89
CA ALA A 75 -7.14 -4.91 11.85
C ALA A 75 -8.12 -3.99 11.12
N LYS A 76 -9.08 -3.44 11.86
CA LYS A 76 -9.94 -2.39 11.34
C LYS A 76 -9.10 -1.11 11.18
N LEU A 77 -9.05 -0.60 9.96
CA LEU A 77 -8.43 0.68 9.61
C LEU A 77 -9.30 1.85 10.07
#